data_AF-A0A1G1M1N2-F1
#
_entry.id   AF-A0A1G1M1N2-F1
#
_cell.length_a   1.000
_cell.length_b   1.000
_cell.length_c   1.000
_cell.angle_alpha   90.00
_cell.angle_beta   90.00
_cell.angle_gamma   90.00
#
_symmetry.space_group_name_H-M   'P 1'
#
loop_
_entity.id
_entity.type
_entity.pdbx_description
1 polymer ?
#
loop_
_entity_poly.entity_id
_entity_poly.type
_entity_poly.pdbx_seq_one_letter_code
_entity_poly.pdbx_strand_id
1 'polypeptide(L)' 'AALASTFPAITGVTFVLIYLNGGYDATLIYAKNLLWFVPPWLAYVGFMIVALNHLGFWITMVGSLVVYMGCVGLLRLALR' A
#
# COMPACT_ATOMS: atom_id res chain seq x y z
N ALA A 1 16.92 -0.43 -8.84
CA ALA A 1 16.50 -0.68 -7.43
C ALA A 1 14.98 -0.59 -7.29
N ALA A 2 14.36 0.59 -7.39
CA ALA A 2 12.91 0.77 -7.18
C ALA A 2 12.02 -0.21 -7.97
N LEU A 3 12.18 -0.26 -9.30
CA LEU A 3 11.42 -1.17 -10.19
C LEU A 3 11.57 -2.66 -9.82
N ALA A 4 12.77 -3.08 -9.43
CA ALA A 4 13.03 -4.47 -9.03
C ALA A 4 12.43 -4.78 -7.65
N SER A 5 12.50 -3.82 -6.70
CA SER A 5 11.88 -3.97 -5.37
C SER A 5 10.37 -3.88 -5.37
N THR A 6 9.77 -3.24 -6.38
CA THR A 6 8.31 -3.14 -6.55
C THR A 6 7.75 -4.24 -7.45
N PHE A 7 8.57 -5.19 -7.93
CA PHE A 7 8.07 -6.32 -8.68
C PHE A 7 7.01 -7.06 -7.83
N PRO A 8 5.75 -7.16 -8.29
CA PRO A 8 4.65 -7.62 -7.44
C PRO A 8 4.61 -9.15 -7.34
N ALA A 9 5.74 -9.79 -7.03
CA ALA A 9 5.85 -11.26 -6.94
C ALA A 9 4.84 -11.82 -5.93
N ILE A 10 4.85 -11.29 -4.71
CA ILE A 10 3.95 -11.75 -3.64
C ILE A 10 2.50 -11.50 -4.04
N THR A 11 2.18 -10.32 -4.56
CA THR A 11 0.83 -10.00 -5.02
C THR A 11 0.37 -10.94 -6.13
N GLY A 12 1.24 -11.29 -7.07
CA GLY A 12 0.97 -12.28 -8.13
C GLY A 12 0.66 -13.66 -7.57
N VAL A 13 1.44 -14.13 -6.59
CA VAL A 13 1.16 -15.39 -5.87
C VAL A 13 -0.19 -15.32 -5.17
N THR A 14 -0.51 -14.22 -4.49
CA THR A 14 -1.81 -14.03 -3.84
C THR A 14 -2.96 -14.06 -4.84
N PHE A 15 -2.82 -13.44 -6.01
CA PHE A 15 -3.83 -13.51 -7.08
C PHE A 15 -4.10 -14.95 -7.53
N VAL A 16 -3.04 -15.75 -7.75
CA VAL A 16 -3.18 -17.16 -8.12
C VAL A 16 -3.90 -17.94 -7.03
N LEU A 17 -3.51 -17.76 -5.77
CA LEU A 17 -4.14 -18.46 -4.65
C LEU A 17 -5.62 -18.10 -4.48
N ILE A 18 -5.97 -16.82 -4.58
CA ILE A 18 -7.37 -16.38 -4.51
C ILE A 18 -8.16 -16.95 -5.68
N TYR A 19 -7.60 -16.95 -6.89
CA TYR A 19 -8.27 -17.50 -8.06
C TYR A 19 -8.53 -19.00 -7.91
N LEU A 20 -7.55 -19.77 -7.44
CA LEU A 20 -7.70 -21.21 -7.22
C LEU A 20 -8.74 -21.56 -6.14
N ASN A 21 -8.90 -20.71 -5.11
CA ASN A 21 -9.80 -20.97 -3.98
C ASN A 21 -11.19 -20.33 -4.12
N GLY A 22 -11.31 -19.21 -4.84
CA GLY A 22 -12.53 -18.39 -4.90
C GLY A 22 -12.95 -17.97 -6.31
N GLY A 23 -12.22 -18.38 -7.34
CA GLY A 23 -12.55 -18.10 -8.74
C GLY A 23 -12.38 -16.65 -9.17
N TYR A 24 -12.92 -16.33 -10.34
CA TYR A 24 -12.75 -15.03 -11.00
C TYR A 24 -13.31 -13.87 -10.18
N ASP A 25 -14.55 -13.99 -9.67
CA ASP A 25 -15.22 -12.89 -8.98
C ASP A 25 -14.50 -12.49 -7.68
N ALA A 26 -14.06 -13.46 -6.88
CA ALA A 26 -13.27 -13.20 -5.67
C ALA A 26 -11.95 -12.51 -5.99
N THR A 27 -11.30 -12.93 -7.07
CA THR A 27 -10.05 -12.34 -7.56
C THR A 27 -10.25 -10.90 -8.01
N LEU A 28 -11.32 -10.63 -8.76
CA LEU A 28 -11.65 -9.28 -9.25
C LEU A 28 -12.01 -8.34 -8.09
N ILE A 29 -12.77 -8.82 -7.11
CA ILE A 29 -13.07 -8.05 -5.88
C ILE A 29 -11.79 -7.73 -5.12
N TYR A 30 -10.90 -8.70 -4.95
CA TYR A 30 -9.60 -8.47 -4.32
C TYR A 30 -8.77 -7.43 -5.08
N ALA A 31 -8.70 -7.51 -6.42
CA ALA A 31 -8.00 -6.54 -7.25
C ALA A 31 -8.53 -5.11 -7.04
N LYS A 32 -9.86 -4.94 -7.02
CA LYS A 32 -10.51 -3.65 -6.77
C LYS A 32 -10.19 -3.12 -5.37
N ASN A 33 -10.21 -3.98 -4.36
CA ASN A 33 -9.86 -3.60 -2.99
C ASN A 33 -8.38 -3.24 -2.86
N LEU A 34 -7.50 -3.89 -3.61
CA LEU A 34 -6.07 -3.58 -3.62
C LEU A 34 -5.79 -2.15 -4.11
N LEU A 35 -6.58 -1.64 -5.06
CA LEU A 35 -6.43 -0.26 -5.56
C LEU A 35 -6.64 0.79 -4.47
N TRP A 36 -7.44 0.51 -3.44
CA TRP A 36 -7.63 1.41 -2.29
C TRP A 36 -6.37 1.57 -1.43
N PHE A 37 -5.33 0.76 -1.63
CA PHE A 37 -4.03 0.94 -0.96
C PHE A 37 -3.12 1.94 -1.67
N VAL A 38 -3.46 2.39 -2.89
CA VAL A 38 -2.66 3.37 -3.64
C VAL A 38 -2.61 4.74 -2.94
N PRO A 39 -3.73 5.33 -2.46
CA PRO A 39 -3.68 6.63 -1.79
C PRO A 39 -2.82 6.66 -0.50
N PRO A 40 -2.93 5.68 0.43
CA PRO A 40 -2.03 5.62 1.59
C PRO A 40 -0.56 5.47 1.20
N TRP A 41 -0.27 4.68 0.17
CA TRP A 41 1.08 4.52 -0.36
C TRP A 41 1.63 5.84 -0.91
N LEU A 42 0.83 6.58 -1.69
CA LEU A 42 1.22 7.90 -2.19
C LEU A 42 1.48 8.89 -1.05
N ALA A 43 0.64 8.89 0.00
CA ALA A 43 0.84 9.74 1.18
C ALA A 43 2.15 9.39 1.91
N TYR A 44 2.44 8.10 2.08
CA TYR A 44 3.70 7.60 2.64
C TYR A 44 4.93 8.09 1.85
N VAL A 45 4.94 7.87 0.53
CA VAL A 45 6.07 8.27 -0.33
C VAL A 45 6.19 9.79 -0.39
N GLY A 46 5.06 10.51 -0.51
CA GLY A 46 5.04 11.97 -0.51
C GLY A 46 5.63 12.56 0.76
N PHE A 47 5.26 12.01 1.93
CA PHE A 47 5.86 12.42 3.20
C PHE A 47 7.36 12.15 3.23
N MET A 48 7.81 10.97 2.79
CA MET A 48 9.24 10.67 2.68
C MET A 48 9.97 11.69 1.81
N ILE A 49 9.43 12.07 0.64
CA ILE A 49 10.08 13.03 -0.26
C ILE A 49 10.22 14.41 0.41
N VAL A 50 9.17 14.91 1.05
CA VAL A 50 9.16 16.25 1.63
C VAL A 50 10.01 16.32 2.90
N ALA A 51 9.88 15.37 3.82
CA ALA A 51 10.48 15.48 5.14
C ALA A 51 11.91 14.94 5.23
N LEU A 52 12.39 14.14 4.28
CA LEU A 52 13.70 13.48 4.36
C LEU A 52 14.86 14.48 4.49
N ASN A 53 14.82 15.60 3.77
CA ASN A 53 15.86 16.61 3.81
C ASN A 53 15.81 17.49 5.08
N HIS A 54 14.72 17.42 5.86
CA HIS A 54 14.50 18.29 7.02
C HIS A 54 14.63 17.55 8.35
N LEU A 55 14.15 16.31 8.43
CA LEU A 55 14.08 15.54 9.68
C LEU A 55 15.10 14.39 9.71
N GLY A 56 15.84 14.17 8.62
CA GLY A 56 16.72 13.02 8.46
C GLY A 56 15.95 11.71 8.24
N PHE A 57 16.69 10.64 7.95
CA PHE A 57 16.10 9.38 7.47
C PHE A 57 15.19 8.70 8.52
N TRP A 58 15.68 8.46 9.73
CA TRP A 58 14.97 7.64 10.71
C TRP A 58 13.66 8.26 11.19
N ILE A 59 13.66 9.57 11.47
CA ILE A 59 12.46 10.28 11.90
C ILE A 59 11.44 10.31 10.76
N THR A 60 11.89 10.59 9.53
CA THR A 60 11.02 10.59 8.36
C THR A 60 10.44 9.19 8.07
N MET A 61 11.23 8.14 8.27
CA MET A 61 10.78 6.75 8.10
C MET A 61 9.67 6.41 9.09
N VAL A 62 9.85 6.72 10.38
CA VAL A 62 8.80 6.49 11.39
C VAL A 62 7.56 7.34 11.09
N GLY A 63 7.75 8.62 10.76
CA GLY A 63 6.66 9.54 10.43
C GLY A 63 5.85 9.09 9.22
N SER A 64 6.51 8.64 8.15
CA SER A 64 5.84 8.15 6.95
C SER A 64 5.02 6.89 7.21
N LEU A 65 5.52 5.96 8.05
CA LEU A 65 4.76 4.79 8.48
C LEU A 65 3.52 5.19 9.29
N VAL A 66 3.64 6.18 10.18
CA VAL A 66 2.48 6.70 10.93
C VAL A 66 1.45 7.33 9.99
N VAL A 67 1.88 8.12 9.01
CA VAL A 67 0.99 8.68 7.97
C VAL A 67 0.28 7.57 7.18
N TYR A 68 1.00 6.53 6.79
CA TYR A 68 0.43 5.38 6.09
C TYR A 68 -0.68 4.72 6.93
N MET A 69 -0.39 4.39 8.19
CA MET A 69 -1.34 3.75 9.09
C MET A 69 -2.55 4.65 9.35
N GLY A 70 -2.34 5.96 9.50
CA GLY A 70 -3.40 6.96 9.63
C GLY A 70 -4.32 6.97 8.40
N CYS A 71 -3.76 7.02 7.19
CA CYS A 71 -4.54 6.96 5.95
C CYS A 71 -5.33 5.66 5.82
N VAL A 72 -4.74 4.52 6.15
CA VAL A 72 -5.46 3.23 6.15
C VAL A 72 -6.60 3.23 7.17
N GLY A 73 -6.38 3.77 8.36
CA GLY A 73 -7.41 3.93 9.38
C GLY A 73 -8.58 4.80 8.91
N LEU A 74 -8.29 5.93 8.28
CA LEU A 74 -9.29 6.83 7.70
C LEU A 74 -10.08 6.17 6.56
N LEU A 75 -9.40 5.46 5.65
CA LEU A 75 -10.07 4.72 4.59
C LEU A 75 -11.00 3.64 5.14
N ARG A 76 -10.57 2.90 6.15
CA ARG A 76 -11.43 1.92 6.83
C ARG A 76 -12.65 2.57 7.48
N LEU A 77 -12.52 3.78 8.03
CA LEU A 77 -13.63 4.52 8.59
C LEU A 77 -14.61 5.00 7.51
N ALA A 78 -14.08 5.48 6.38
CA ALA A 78 -14.88 6.01 5.27
C ALA A 78 -15.58 4.92 4.43
N LEU A 79 -15.03 3.70 4.41
CA LEU A 79 -15.59 2.54 3.69
C LEU A 79 -16.48 1.64 4.56
N ARG A 80 -16.71 2.01 5.83
CA ARG A 80 -17.70 1.38 6.73
C ARG A 80 -19.08 1.98 6.51
#